data_AF-A0A2V2BJV0-F1
#
_entry.id   AF-A0A2V2BJV0-F1
#
_cell.length_a   1.000
_cell.length_b   1.000
_cell.length_c   1.000
_cell.angle_alpha   90.00
_cell.angle_beta   90.00
_cell.angle_gamma   90.00
#
_symmetry.space_group_name_H-M   'P 1'
#
loop_
_entity.id
_entity.type
_entity.pdbx_description
1 polymer ?
#
loop_
_entity_poly.entity_id
_entity_poly.type
_entity_poly.pdbx_seq_one_letter_code
_entity_poly.pdbx_strand_id
1 'polypeptide(L)'
;MWTIPGEREPLEGVKHSQRGSKMRTPHLVPLSRQALVILEKIKCMNGNRELIFVGDHDPRKPMSENTVNKALRVMGYDTKVEVCGHGFRTMACSSLTESGLWSRDAVERQMSHLERNSVRAAYIHKAEHLGERRLMLQWWADYLDVNWEKGISPFDFSKLSTG
;
A
#
# COMPACT_ATOMS: atom_id res chain seq x y z
N MET A 1 3.32 -1.18 12.72
CA MET A 1 1.93 -1.07 12.19
C MET A 1 1.74 0.38 11.79
N TRP A 2 1.15 0.64 10.63
CA TRP A 2 0.78 1.98 10.20
C TRP A 2 -0.74 2.13 10.28
N THR A 3 -1.25 3.24 10.82
CA THR A 3 -2.70 3.49 10.88
C THR A 3 -3.03 4.69 10.02
N ILE A 4 -3.87 4.49 9.01
CA ILE A 4 -4.46 5.59 8.24
C ILE A 4 -5.77 5.95 8.95
N PRO A 5 -5.89 7.13 9.55
CA PRO A 5 -7.11 7.50 10.27
C PRO A 5 -8.27 7.67 9.29
N GLY A 6 -9.52 7.57 9.77
CA GLY A 6 -10.70 7.78 8.92
C GLY A 6 -10.77 9.21 8.35
N GLU A 7 -10.41 10.18 9.18
CA GLU A 7 -10.24 11.60 8.85
C GLU A 7 -9.00 12.10 9.59
N ARG A 8 -8.44 13.24 9.16
CA ARG A 8 -7.27 13.84 9.81
C ARG A 8 -7.40 15.35 9.86
N GLU A 9 -6.63 15.99 10.73
CA GLU A 9 -6.56 17.43 10.82
C GLU A 9 -6.18 18.02 9.44
N PRO A 10 -6.94 19.02 8.95
CA PRO A 10 -6.65 19.64 7.66
C PRO A 10 -5.33 20.42 7.75
N LEU A 11 -4.47 20.19 6.76
CA LEU A 11 -3.29 21.01 6.56
C LEU A 11 -3.70 22.35 5.93
N GLU A 12 -3.19 23.44 6.50
CA GLU A 12 -3.47 24.80 6.05
C GLU A 12 -3.08 24.99 4.57
N GLY A 13 -4.00 25.55 3.78
CA GLY A 13 -3.76 25.83 2.36
C GLY A 13 -3.62 24.58 1.46
N VAL A 14 -3.96 23.38 1.95
CA VAL A 14 -3.95 22.13 1.17
C VAL A 14 -5.38 21.63 0.97
N LYS A 15 -5.85 21.65 -0.28
CA LYS A 15 -7.20 21.15 -0.63
C LYS A 15 -7.33 19.65 -0.34
N HIS A 16 -8.47 19.25 0.23
CA HIS A 16 -8.80 17.86 0.55
C HIS A 16 -7.85 17.18 1.55
N SER A 17 -7.04 17.95 2.29
CA SER A 17 -6.09 17.43 3.27
C SER A 17 -6.76 16.70 4.43
N GLN A 18 -8.02 17.00 4.75
CA GLN A 18 -8.80 16.34 5.80
C GLN A 18 -9.14 14.86 5.49
N ARG A 19 -9.02 14.44 4.23
CA ARG A 19 -9.36 13.06 3.83
C ARG A 19 -8.36 12.08 4.44
N GLY A 20 -8.90 11.10 5.16
CA GLY A 20 -8.16 9.94 5.67
C GLY A 20 -8.40 8.71 4.80
N SER A 21 -8.76 7.59 5.42
CA SER A 21 -9.05 6.35 4.72
C SER A 21 -10.28 6.48 3.82
N LYS A 22 -10.33 5.66 2.76
CA LYS A 22 -11.42 5.64 1.78
C LYS A 22 -12.81 5.43 2.42
N MET A 23 -12.84 4.70 3.54
CA MET A 23 -14.07 4.28 4.20
C MET A 23 -14.39 5.09 5.46
N ARG A 24 -13.62 6.15 5.75
CA ARG A 24 -13.78 6.98 6.97
C ARG A 24 -13.68 6.21 8.28
N THR A 25 -13.13 5.01 8.23
CA THR A 25 -12.78 4.19 9.40
C THR A 25 -11.26 4.02 9.45
N PRO A 26 -10.63 3.88 10.63
CA PRO A 26 -9.21 3.62 10.71
C PRO A 26 -8.82 2.39 9.87
N HIS A 27 -7.87 2.57 8.95
CA HIS A 27 -7.32 1.48 8.15
C HIS A 27 -5.93 1.11 8.68
N LEU A 28 -5.84 -0.06 9.31
CA LEU A 28 -4.59 -0.60 9.83
C LEU A 28 -3.82 -1.21 8.66
N VAL A 29 -2.54 -0.88 8.50
CA VAL A 29 -1.67 -1.37 7.43
C VAL A 29 -0.40 -1.95 8.06
N PRO A 30 -0.24 -3.29 8.08
CA PRO A 30 1.03 -3.89 8.46
C PRO A 30 2.14 -3.40 7.51
N LEU A 31 3.37 -3.29 8.01
CA LEU A 31 4.51 -2.91 7.19
C LEU A 31 5.47 -4.09 7.12
N SER A 32 5.95 -4.40 5.91
CA SER A 32 7.04 -5.35 5.72
C SER A 32 8.36 -4.77 6.21
N ARG A 33 9.36 -5.64 6.39
CA ARG A 33 10.73 -5.22 6.73
C ARG A 33 11.28 -4.23 5.70
N GLN A 34 11.08 -4.49 4.41
CA GLN A 34 11.51 -3.66 3.30
C GLN A 34 10.86 -2.26 3.35
N ALA A 35 9.56 -2.20 3.62
CA ALA A 35 8.85 -0.92 3.75
C ALA A 35 9.39 -0.09 4.92
N LEU A 36 9.71 -0.73 6.06
CA LEU A 36 10.32 -0.06 7.21
C LEU A 36 11.69 0.53 6.84
N VAL A 37 12.56 -0.25 6.19
CA VAL A 37 13.88 0.22 5.74
C VAL A 37 13.76 1.44 4.81
N ILE A 38 12.81 1.41 3.87
CA ILE A 38 12.56 2.55 2.97
C ILE A 38 12.11 3.79 3.76
N LEU A 39 11.17 3.63 4.69
CA LEU A 39 10.68 4.73 5.53
C LEU A 39 11.78 5.31 6.43
N GLU A 40 12.65 4.48 6.97
CA GLU A 40 13.82 4.92 7.76
C GLU A 40 14.80 5.71 6.92
N LYS A 41 15.11 5.26 5.69
CA LYS A 41 15.94 6.01 4.74
C LYS A 41 15.33 7.37 4.41
N ILE A 42 14.01 7.42 4.14
CA ILE A 42 13.31 8.68 3.87
C ILE A 42 13.37 9.61 5.08
N LYS A 43 13.17 9.08 6.29
CA LYS A 43 13.26 9.86 7.54
C LYS A 43 14.66 10.47 7.72
N CYS A 44 15.72 9.71 7.41
CA CYS A 44 17.09 10.22 7.47
C CYS A 44 17.33 11.37 6.48
N MET A 45 16.74 11.31 5.28
CA MET A 45 16.86 12.38 4.27
C MET A 45 16.01 13.61 4.61
N ASN A 46 14.82 13.43 5.17
CA ASN A 46 13.87 14.51 5.40
C ASN A 46 14.00 15.19 6.78
N GLY A 47 14.75 14.59 7.71
CA GLY A 47 14.93 15.12 9.07
C GLY A 47 13.64 15.05 9.92
N ASN A 48 13.47 16.01 10.83
CA ASN A 48 12.34 16.06 11.78
C ASN A 48 11.10 16.77 11.22
N ARG A 49 10.76 16.55 9.94
CA ARG A 49 9.53 17.10 9.35
C ARG A 49 8.31 16.31 9.77
N GLU A 50 7.17 16.98 9.82
CA GLU A 50 5.89 16.36 10.18
C GLU A 50 5.40 15.34 9.14
N LEU A 51 5.71 15.57 7.86
CA LEU A 51 5.33 14.70 6.76
C LEU A 51 6.52 13.85 6.29
N ILE A 52 6.26 12.55 6.06
CA ILE A 52 7.26 11.65 5.47
C ILE A 52 7.47 11.96 3.99
N PHE A 53 6.39 12.19 3.24
CA PHE A 53 6.43 12.51 1.81
C PHE A 53 6.10 13.99 1.61
N VAL A 54 7.13 14.82 1.62
CA VAL A 54 7.02 16.28 1.48
C VAL A 54 6.91 16.70 0.02
N GLY A 55 6.27 17.84 -0.22
CA GLY A 55 6.24 18.49 -1.51
C GLY A 55 7.61 19.07 -1.88
N ASP A 56 7.96 18.96 -3.15
CA ASP A 56 9.23 19.46 -3.72
C ASP A 56 9.35 21.00 -3.58
N HIS A 57 8.24 21.72 -3.78
CA HIS A 57 8.22 23.19 -3.71
C HIS A 57 7.94 23.76 -2.32
N ASP A 58 7.07 23.12 -1.53
CA ASP A 58 6.75 23.52 -0.16
C ASP A 58 6.77 22.29 0.73
N PRO A 59 7.79 22.14 1.61
CA PRO A 59 7.94 20.94 2.40
C PRO A 59 6.98 20.87 3.60
N ARG A 60 6.15 21.90 3.82
CA ARG A 60 5.00 21.85 4.75
C ARG A 60 3.77 21.20 4.12
N LYS A 61 3.77 21.01 2.80
CA LYS A 61 2.68 20.38 2.06
C LYS A 61 3.06 18.95 1.68
N PRO A 62 2.09 18.04 1.55
CA PRO A 62 2.36 16.68 1.10
C PRO A 62 2.75 16.67 -0.38
N MET A 63 3.54 15.67 -0.76
CA MET A 63 3.84 15.37 -2.15
C MET A 63 2.54 15.19 -2.95
N SER A 64 2.49 15.80 -4.15
CA SER A 64 1.35 15.60 -5.04
C SER A 64 1.39 14.23 -5.71
N GLU A 65 0.24 13.60 -5.96
CA GLU A 65 0.14 12.34 -6.71
C GLU A 65 0.83 12.43 -8.08
N ASN A 66 0.71 13.60 -8.74
CA ASN A 66 1.35 13.88 -10.02
C ASN A 66 2.88 13.75 -9.98
N THR A 67 3.50 13.95 -8.81
CA THR A 67 4.95 13.79 -8.61
C THR A 67 5.36 12.35 -8.86
N VAL A 68 4.61 11.37 -8.34
CA VAL A 68 4.88 9.94 -8.53
C VAL A 68 4.75 9.57 -10.01
N ASN A 69 3.66 9.99 -10.66
CA ASN A 69 3.46 9.73 -12.09
C ASN A 69 4.53 10.45 -12.94
N LYS A 70 4.98 11.64 -12.56
CA LYS A 70 6.07 12.33 -13.25
C LYS A 70 7.39 11.56 -13.12
N ALA A 71 7.70 11.03 -11.93
CA ALA A 71 8.89 10.20 -11.72
C ALA A 71 8.86 8.93 -12.60
N LEU A 72 7.71 8.24 -12.70
CA LEU A 72 7.54 7.09 -13.59
C LEU A 72 7.84 7.43 -15.05
N ARG A 73 7.31 8.56 -15.54
CA ARG A 73 7.58 9.03 -16.91
C ARG A 73 9.06 9.36 -17.14
N VAL A 74 9.74 9.93 -16.15
CA VAL A 74 11.20 10.20 -16.23
C VAL A 74 12.01 8.90 -16.32
N MET A 75 11.54 7.82 -15.68
CA MET A 75 12.15 6.49 -15.79
C MET A 75 11.82 5.78 -17.11
N GLY A 76 11.03 6.40 -17.98
CA GLY A 76 10.69 5.87 -19.31
C GLY A 76 9.33 5.17 -19.40
N TYR A 77 8.54 5.13 -18.32
CA TYR A 77 7.24 4.45 -18.32
C TYR A 77 6.10 5.34 -18.83
N ASP A 78 5.23 4.78 -19.67
CA ASP A 78 3.96 5.43 -20.03
C ASP A 78 2.91 5.22 -18.93
N THR A 79 2.65 6.28 -18.16
CA THR A 79 1.64 6.28 -17.08
C THR A 79 0.18 6.14 -17.51
N LYS A 80 -0.12 6.08 -18.82
CA LYS A 80 -1.46 5.83 -19.33
C LYS A 80 -1.68 4.37 -19.72
N VAL A 81 -0.64 3.68 -20.20
CA VAL A 81 -0.78 2.33 -20.77
C VAL A 81 0.09 1.27 -20.09
N GLU A 82 1.17 1.64 -19.41
CA GLU A 82 2.07 0.70 -18.73
C GLU A 82 1.84 0.66 -17.21
N VAL A 83 2.26 1.71 -16.49
CA VAL A 83 2.17 1.74 -15.03
C VAL A 83 1.92 3.15 -14.50
N CYS A 84 0.94 3.28 -13.63
CA CYS A 84 0.67 4.50 -12.86
C CYS A 84 0.65 4.19 -11.36
N GLY A 85 0.58 5.24 -10.53
CA GLY A 85 0.48 5.08 -9.08
C GLY A 85 -0.64 4.12 -8.63
N HIS A 86 -1.80 4.16 -9.29
CA HIS A 86 -2.91 3.22 -9.02
C HIS A 86 -2.59 1.78 -9.50
N GLY A 87 -1.87 1.63 -10.60
CA GLY A 87 -1.46 0.34 -11.16
C GLY A 87 -0.71 -0.53 -10.15
N PHE A 88 0.12 0.06 -9.29
CA PHE A 88 0.81 -0.67 -8.21
C PHE A 88 -0.15 -1.39 -7.26
N ARG A 89 -1.28 -0.76 -6.92
CA ARG A 89 -2.30 -1.36 -6.05
C ARG A 89 -2.95 -2.55 -6.74
N THR A 90 -3.30 -2.40 -8.02
CA THR A 90 -3.88 -3.47 -8.82
C THR A 90 -2.92 -4.65 -8.93
N MET A 91 -1.64 -4.40 -9.23
CA MET A 91 -0.61 -5.45 -9.28
C MET A 91 -0.47 -6.21 -7.96
N ALA A 92 -0.42 -5.49 -6.83
CA ALA A 92 -0.37 -6.14 -5.52
C ALA A 92 -1.63 -6.98 -5.25
N CYS A 93 -2.83 -6.44 -5.53
CA CYS A 93 -4.08 -7.17 -5.34
C CYS A 93 -4.15 -8.43 -6.20
N SER A 94 -3.81 -8.34 -7.48
CA SER A 94 -3.79 -9.48 -8.40
C SER A 94 -2.76 -10.52 -7.96
N SER A 95 -1.52 -10.10 -7.66
CA SER A 95 -0.46 -11.03 -7.26
C SER A 95 -0.77 -11.76 -5.96
N LEU A 96 -1.31 -11.06 -4.96
CA LEU A 96 -1.75 -11.67 -3.71
C LEU A 96 -2.87 -12.69 -3.95
N THR A 97 -3.82 -12.37 -4.83
CA THR A 97 -4.91 -13.28 -5.19
C THR A 97 -4.40 -14.50 -5.95
N GLU A 98 -3.55 -14.31 -6.96
CA GLU A 98 -2.99 -15.38 -7.81
C GLU A 98 -2.03 -16.31 -7.05
N SER A 99 -1.39 -15.84 -5.98
CA SER A 99 -0.56 -16.69 -5.12
C SER A 99 -1.33 -17.87 -4.52
N GLY A 100 -2.66 -17.71 -4.32
CA GLY A 100 -3.52 -18.70 -3.69
C GLY A 100 -3.26 -18.93 -2.19
N LEU A 101 -2.43 -18.09 -1.54
CA LEU A 101 -2.03 -18.27 -0.14
C LEU A 101 -2.96 -17.62 0.88
N TRP A 102 -3.70 -16.58 0.46
CA TRP A 102 -4.40 -15.69 1.38
C TRP A 102 -5.90 -15.77 1.20
N SER A 103 -6.63 -15.61 2.31
CA SER A 103 -8.07 -15.46 2.28
C SER A 103 -8.46 -14.19 1.51
N ARG A 104 -9.55 -14.31 0.73
CA ARG A 104 -10.11 -13.17 0.01
C ARG A 104 -10.41 -12.01 0.96
N ASP A 105 -10.92 -12.31 2.14
CA ASP A 105 -11.28 -11.30 3.14
C ASP A 105 -10.05 -10.52 3.62
N ALA A 106 -8.88 -11.17 3.81
CA ALA A 106 -7.64 -10.48 4.15
C ALA A 106 -7.13 -9.58 3.02
N VAL A 107 -7.20 -10.03 1.77
CA VAL A 107 -6.80 -9.23 0.58
C VAL A 107 -7.71 -8.00 0.45
N GLU A 108 -9.03 -8.18 0.47
CA GLU A 108 -10.01 -7.09 0.35
C GLU A 108 -9.87 -6.07 1.49
N ARG A 109 -9.69 -6.56 2.73
CA ARG A 109 -9.42 -5.70 3.89
C ARG A 109 -8.13 -4.91 3.70
N GLN A 110 -7.05 -5.53 3.20
CA GLN A 110 -5.81 -4.81 2.91
C GLN A 110 -5.99 -3.73 1.83
N MET A 111 -6.87 -4.00 0.86
CA MET A 111 -7.30 -3.02 -0.13
C MET A 111 -8.33 -2.01 0.39
N SER A 112 -8.52 -1.88 1.72
CA SER A 112 -9.46 -0.92 2.31
C SER A 112 -10.86 -0.98 1.65
N HIS A 113 -11.24 -2.16 1.14
CA HIS A 113 -12.55 -2.38 0.56
C HIS A 113 -13.52 -2.75 1.69
N LEU A 114 -14.75 -2.23 1.60
CA LEU A 114 -15.84 -2.70 2.46
C LEU A 114 -16.45 -3.96 1.86
N GLU A 115 -16.78 -4.90 2.75
CA GLU A 115 -17.70 -5.99 2.41
C GLU A 115 -19.03 -5.38 1.97
N ARG A 116 -19.45 -5.69 0.75
CA ARG A 116 -20.68 -5.15 0.15
C ARG A 116 -21.90 -6.01 0.49
N ASN A 117 -21.68 -7.25 0.93
CA ASN A 117 -22.74 -8.14 1.35
C ASN A 117 -23.11 -7.89 2.81
N SER A 118 -24.28 -7.28 3.05
CA SER A 118 -24.77 -6.89 4.38
C SER A 118 -24.87 -8.05 5.37
N VAL A 119 -25.11 -9.28 4.89
CA VAL A 119 -25.18 -10.48 5.73
C VAL A 119 -23.78 -10.90 6.18
N ARG A 120 -22.80 -10.97 5.26
CA ARG A 120 -21.40 -11.29 5.60
C ARG A 120 -20.72 -10.19 6.42
N ALA A 121 -21.06 -8.94 6.14
CA ALA A 121 -20.56 -7.78 6.87
C ALA A 121 -20.82 -7.91 8.38
N ALA A 122 -22.03 -8.33 8.79
CA ALA A 122 -22.41 -8.49 10.19
C ALA A 122 -21.50 -9.47 10.97
N TYR A 123 -20.94 -10.48 10.31
CA TYR A 123 -20.06 -11.48 10.93
C TYR A 123 -18.57 -11.14 10.81
N ILE A 124 -18.15 -10.55 9.68
CA ILE A 124 -16.73 -10.29 9.35
C ILE A 124 -16.24 -8.94 9.91
N HIS A 125 -17.13 -8.02 10.28
CA HIS A 125 -16.74 -6.66 10.69
C HIS A 125 -15.73 -6.61 11.85
N LYS A 126 -15.64 -7.65 12.69
CA LYS A 126 -14.66 -7.74 13.81
C LYS A 126 -13.33 -8.41 13.48
N ALA A 127 -13.26 -9.23 12.42
CA ALA A 127 -12.03 -9.93 12.08
C ALA A 127 -11.14 -9.00 11.23
N GLU A 128 -10.06 -8.48 11.83
CA GLU A 128 -9.10 -7.60 11.15
C GLU A 128 -8.06 -8.38 10.32
N HIS A 129 -7.99 -9.70 10.48
CA HIS A 129 -7.03 -10.60 9.83
C HIS A 129 -5.56 -10.14 9.96
N LEU A 130 -5.20 -9.43 11.04
CA LEU A 130 -3.89 -8.76 11.12
C LEU A 130 -2.69 -9.71 11.06
N GLY A 131 -2.83 -10.92 11.60
CA GLY A 131 -1.78 -11.94 11.52
C GLY A 131 -1.52 -12.35 10.06
N GLU A 132 -2.58 -12.75 9.37
CA GLU A 132 -2.53 -13.11 7.95
C GLU A 132 -2.04 -11.94 7.09
N ARG A 133 -2.58 -10.73 7.29
CA ARG A 133 -2.18 -9.54 6.53
C ARG A 133 -0.72 -9.13 6.75
N ARG A 134 -0.16 -9.40 7.94
CA ARG A 134 1.27 -9.19 8.21
C ARG A 134 2.12 -10.14 7.39
N LEU A 135 1.79 -11.43 7.37
CA LEU A 135 2.48 -12.42 6.56
C LEU A 135 2.32 -12.11 5.06
N MET A 136 1.11 -11.73 4.66
CA MET A 136 0.77 -11.37 3.28
C MET A 136 1.59 -10.19 2.74
N LEU A 137 1.71 -9.10 3.50
CA LEU A 137 2.52 -7.95 3.07
C LEU A 137 4.02 -8.22 3.15
N GLN A 138 4.47 -9.10 4.05
CA GLN A 138 5.85 -9.55 4.04
C GLN A 138 6.16 -10.40 2.80
N TRP A 139 5.29 -11.36 2.48
CA TRP A 139 5.40 -12.19 1.27
C TRP A 139 5.39 -11.34 0.00
N TRP A 140 4.53 -10.33 -0.08
CA TRP A 140 4.52 -9.40 -1.22
C TRP A 140 5.86 -8.68 -1.39
N ALA A 141 6.47 -8.24 -0.30
CA ALA A 141 7.77 -7.58 -0.35
C ALA A 141 8.89 -8.56 -0.76
N ASP A 142 8.89 -9.78 -0.22
CA ASP A 142 9.85 -10.82 -0.58
C ASP A 142 9.68 -11.25 -2.05
N TYR A 143 8.45 -11.30 -2.56
CA TYR A 143 8.14 -11.56 -3.98
C TYR A 143 8.71 -10.50 -4.92
N LEU A 144 8.63 -9.22 -4.53
CA LEU A 144 9.21 -8.12 -5.30
C LEU A 144 10.74 -8.19 -5.32
N ASP A 145 11.38 -8.50 -4.19
CA ASP A 145 12.83 -8.65 -4.11
C ASP A 145 13.32 -9.79 -5.03
N VAL A 146 12.62 -10.92 -5.09
CA VAL A 146 12.98 -12.01 -6.01
C VAL A 146 12.77 -11.59 -7.48
N ASN A 147 11.67 -10.91 -7.79
CA ASN A 147 11.40 -10.43 -9.15
C ASN A 147 12.38 -9.35 -9.63
N TRP A 148 13.11 -8.71 -8.71
CA TRP A 148 14.21 -7.83 -9.08
C TRP A 148 15.35 -8.56 -9.77
N GLU A 149 15.60 -9.82 -9.40
CA GLU A 149 16.69 -10.65 -9.92
C GLU A 149 16.22 -11.61 -11.01
N LYS A 150 15.02 -12.20 -10.83
CA LYS A 150 14.48 -13.24 -11.70
C LYS A 150 12.96 -13.13 -11.77
N GLY A 151 12.43 -12.95 -12.97
CA GLY A 151 10.99 -13.00 -13.22
C GLY A 151 10.38 -14.33 -12.78
N ILE A 152 9.43 -14.28 -11.85
CA ILE A 152 8.68 -15.43 -11.34
C ILE A 152 7.23 -15.05 -11.13
N SER A 153 6.30 -15.93 -11.47
CA SER A 153 4.87 -15.67 -11.26
C SER A 153 4.52 -15.68 -9.77
N PRO A 154 3.43 -15.00 -9.36
CA PRO A 154 2.95 -15.06 -7.98
C PRO A 154 2.62 -16.49 -7.52
N PHE A 155 2.08 -17.30 -8.44
CA PHE A 155 1.75 -18.70 -8.16
C PHE A 155 3.00 -19.55 -7.94
N ASP A 156 4.02 -19.43 -8.79
CA ASP A 156 5.24 -20.23 -8.66
C ASP A 156 6.03 -19.84 -7.40
N PHE A 157 6.12 -18.54 -7.10
CA PHE A 157 6.78 -18.06 -5.89
C PHE A 157 6.08 -18.58 -4.62
N SER A 158 4.76 -18.72 -4.63
CA SER A 158 4.03 -19.29 -3.50
C SER A 158 4.43 -20.73 -3.21
N LYS A 159 4.79 -21.52 -4.23
CA LYS A 159 5.25 -22.90 -4.07
C LYS A 159 6.66 -23.01 -3.49
N LEU A 160 7.54 -22.04 -3.79
CA LEU A 160 8.90 -22.00 -3.22
C LEU A 160 8.91 -21.67 -1.73
N SER A 161 7.93 -20.89 -1.28
CA SER A 161 7.81 -20.41 0.10
C SER A 161 7.28 -21.48 1.07
N THR A 162 6.81 -22.61 0.53
CA THR A 162 6.12 -23.68 1.27
C THR A 162 6.93 -24.99 1.32
N GLY A 163 8.20 -24.94 0.88
CA GLY A 163 9.15 -26.06 0.87
C GLY A 163 10.14 -26.02 2.02
#